data_AF-A0A1G3Y5W6-F1
#
_entry.id   AF-A0A1G3Y5W6-F1
#
_cell.length_a   1.000
_cell.length_b   1.000
_cell.length_c   1.000
_cell.angle_alpha   90.00
_cell.angle_beta   90.00
_cell.angle_gamma   90.00
#
_symmetry.space_group_name_H-M   'P 1'
#
loop_
_entity.id
_entity.type
_entity.pdbx_description
1 polymer ?
#
loop_
_entity_poly.entity_id
_entity_poly.type
_entity_poly.pdbx_seq_one_letter_code
_entity_poly.pdbx_strand_id
1 'polypeptide(L)'
;MLITDIFKDTIEITDERWRHIIREHPEVDSYKERIQEVLSAPDYVKKNKRDMDVLFYYKFYDDIFDGKYLLVVAKKGLRSFILSCY
;
A
#
# COMPACT_ATOMS: atom_id res chain seq x y z
N MET A 1 3.17 -0.96 -12.47
CA MET A 1 3.41 0.43 -12.06
C MET A 1 4.55 0.47 -11.04
N LEU A 2 5.40 1.49 -11.12
CA LEU A 2 6.46 1.76 -10.15
C LEU A 2 6.10 3.04 -9.41
N ILE A 3 6.18 3.02 -8.09
CA ILE A 3 5.79 4.12 -7.22
C ILE A 3 6.95 4.42 -6.28
N THR A 4 7.30 5.69 -6.13
CA THR A 4 8.28 6.11 -5.12
C THR A 4 7.56 6.38 -3.81
N ASP A 5 8.03 5.78 -2.72
CA ASP A 5 7.46 6.01 -1.40
C ASP A 5 8.09 7.23 -0.68
N ILE A 6 7.62 7.49 0.54
CA ILE A 6 8.13 8.57 1.40
C ILE A 6 9.62 8.42 1.74
N PHE A 7 10.18 7.21 1.70
CA PHE A 7 11.59 6.93 1.95
C PHE A 7 12.47 6.95 0.70
N LYS A 8 11.90 7.31 -0.46
CA LYS A 8 12.57 7.36 -1.77
C LYS A 8 12.95 5.99 -2.33
N ASP A 9 12.30 4.93 -1.86
CA ASP A 9 12.41 3.61 -2.46
C ASP A 9 11.37 3.41 -3.55
N THR A 10 11.75 2.64 -4.58
CA THR A 10 10.85 2.23 -5.65
C THR A 10 10.07 0.99 -5.23
N ILE A 11 8.74 1.10 -5.17
CA ILE A 11 7.80 0.02 -4.89
C ILE A 11 7.08 -0.40 -6.19
N GLU A 12 7.10 -1.69 -6.49
CA GLU A 12 6.44 -2.27 -7.65
C GLU A 12 5.04 -2.80 -7.33
N ILE A 13 4.10 -2.55 -8.24
CA ILE A 13 2.81 -3.23 -8.31
C ILE A 13 2.55 -3.69 -9.74
N THR A 14 2.47 -5.00 -9.95
CA THR A 14 2.12 -5.62 -11.25
C THR A 14 0.62 -5.88 -11.33
N ASP A 15 0.08 -6.05 -12.53
CA ASP A 15 -1.35 -6.37 -12.71
C ASP A 15 -1.72 -7.74 -12.17
N GLU A 16 -0.79 -8.70 -12.16
CA GLU A 16 -0.98 -9.98 -11.47
C GLU A 16 -1.12 -9.77 -9.95
N ARG A 17 -0.22 -8.98 -9.34
CA ARG A 17 -0.29 -8.65 -7.92
C ARG A 17 -1.59 -7.94 -7.58
N TRP A 18 -1.98 -6.96 -8.39
CA TRP A 18 -3.21 -6.22 -8.17
C TRP A 18 -4.43 -7.14 -8.19
N ARG A 19 -4.52 -8.02 -9.20
CA ARG A 19 -5.59 -9.04 -9.29
C ARG A 19 -5.62 -9.96 -8.07
N HIS A 20 -4.47 -10.34 -7.54
CA HIS A 20 -4.40 -11.12 -6.30
C HIS A 20 -4.95 -10.32 -5.10
N ILE A 21 -4.53 -9.06 -4.95
CA ILE A 21 -4.98 -8.20 -3.84
C ILE A 21 -6.50 -8.03 -3.87
N ILE A 22 -7.09 -7.64 -5.01
CA ILE A 22 -8.54 -7.40 -5.09
C ILE A 22 -9.39 -8.67 -4.99
N ARG A 23 -8.79 -9.86 -5.21
CA ARG A 23 -9.48 -11.13 -4.96
C ARG A 23 -9.65 -11.39 -3.47
N GLU A 24 -8.64 -11.05 -2.66
CA GLU A 24 -8.69 -11.21 -1.20
C GLU A 24 -9.34 -10.01 -0.50
N HIS A 25 -9.22 -8.81 -1.09
CA HIS A 25 -9.71 -7.53 -0.58
C HIS A 25 -10.49 -6.77 -1.67
N PRO A 26 -11.67 -7.27 -2.09
CA PRO A 26 -12.47 -6.63 -3.15
C PRO A 26 -12.86 -5.18 -2.83
N GLU A 27 -12.94 -4.83 -1.55
CA GLU A 27 -13.22 -3.47 -1.07
C GLU A 27 -12.19 -2.42 -1.53
N VAL A 28 -10.97 -2.84 -1.90
CA VAL A 28 -9.90 -1.90 -2.31
C VAL A 28 -9.82 -1.66 -3.82
N ASP A 29 -10.61 -2.36 -4.64
CA ASP A 29 -10.48 -2.31 -6.11
C ASP A 29 -10.68 -0.87 -6.66
N SER A 30 -11.68 -0.17 -6.14
CA SER A 30 -11.99 1.22 -6.49
C SER A 30 -10.92 2.23 -6.06
N TYR A 31 -9.93 1.83 -5.27
CA TYR A 31 -8.93 2.73 -4.68
C TYR A 31 -7.51 2.53 -5.21
N LYS A 32 -7.33 1.79 -6.32
CA LYS A 32 -6.00 1.54 -6.93
C LYS A 32 -5.17 2.83 -7.12
N GLU A 33 -5.81 3.89 -7.58
CA GLU A 33 -5.14 5.16 -7.89
C GLU A 33 -4.63 5.87 -6.63
N ARG A 34 -5.25 5.63 -5.47
CA ARG A 34 -4.86 6.21 -4.19
C ARG A 34 -3.60 5.60 -3.60
N ILE A 35 -3.20 4.42 -4.04
CA ILE A 35 -1.99 3.73 -3.57
C ILE A 35 -0.74 4.61 -3.73
N GLN A 36 -0.65 5.38 -4.82
CA GLN A 36 0.47 6.31 -5.03
C GLN A 36 0.56 7.33 -3.89
N GLU A 37 -0.58 7.89 -3.49
CA GLU A 37 -0.63 8.86 -2.41
C GLU A 37 -0.34 8.22 -1.05
N VAL A 38 -0.89 7.04 -0.78
CA VAL A 38 -0.62 6.31 0.47
C VAL A 38 0.88 6.03 0.63
N LEU A 39 1.59 5.69 -0.44
CA LEU A 39 3.02 5.41 -0.38
C LEU A 39 3.88 6.67 -0.31
N SER A 40 3.55 7.71 -1.08
CA SER A 40 4.36 8.92 -1.21
C SER A 40 4.14 9.94 -0.08
N ALA A 41 2.92 10.00 0.46
CA ALA A 41 2.53 10.92 1.53
C ALA A 41 1.56 10.25 2.54
N PRO A 42 1.99 9.19 3.24
CA PRO A 42 1.24 8.57 4.33
C PRO A 42 1.11 9.51 5.53
N ASP A 43 0.06 9.31 6.34
CA ASP A 43 -0.05 9.96 7.65
C ASP A 43 0.92 9.34 8.65
N TYR A 44 1.10 8.02 8.58
CA TYR A 44 2.11 7.32 9.35
C TYR A 44 2.53 5.99 8.70
N VAL A 45 3.75 5.56 9.04
CA VAL A 45 4.31 4.28 8.60
C VAL A 45 4.69 3.44 9.81
N LYS A 46 4.33 2.15 9.79
CA LYS A 46 4.65 1.18 10.84
C LYS A 46 5.44 0.01 10.27
N LYS A 47 6.46 -0.45 11.01
CA LYS A 47 7.16 -1.72 10.74
C LYS A 47 6.37 -2.91 11.27
N ASN A 48 6.38 -4.01 10.53
CA ASN A 48 5.91 -5.29 11.07
C ASN A 48 6.82 -5.73 12.22
N LYS A 49 6.23 -6.30 13.27
CA LYS A 49 6.96 -6.76 14.46
C LYS A 49 7.82 -8.00 14.20
N ARG A 50 7.42 -8.85 13.26
CA ARG A 50 8.08 -10.13 12.96
C ARG A 50 8.99 -10.05 11.74
N ASP A 51 8.69 -9.15 10.81
CA ASP A 51 9.43 -9.00 9.56
C ASP A 51 9.74 -7.51 9.33
N MET A 52 10.94 -7.07 9.70
CA MET A 52 11.29 -5.64 9.66
C MET A 52 11.30 -5.03 8.27
N ASP A 53 11.34 -5.86 7.23
CA ASP A 53 11.26 -5.41 5.84
C ASP A 53 9.82 -5.21 5.38
N VAL A 54 8.82 -5.58 6.18
CA VAL A 54 7.41 -5.30 5.87
C VAL A 54 6.99 -4.00 6.53
N LEU A 55 6.56 -3.06 5.69
CA LEU A 55 6.06 -1.75 6.10
C LEU A 55 4.56 -1.62 5.82
N PHE A 56 3.88 -0.97 6.74
CA PHE A 56 2.46 -0.63 6.69
C PHE A 56 2.33 0.89 6.56
N TYR A 57 1.78 1.35 5.45
CA TYR A 57 1.54 2.77 5.15
C TYR A 57 0.06 3.04 5.34
N TYR A 58 -0.26 4.05 6.14
CA TYR A 58 -1.64 4.42 6.44
C TYR A 58 -1.90 5.83 5.95
N LYS A 59 -3.02 6.02 5.27
CA LYS A 59 -3.53 7.34 4.95
C LYS A 59 -5.04 7.41 5.12
N PHE A 60 -5.52 8.40 5.86
CA PHE A 60 -6.93 8.65 6.10
C PHE A 60 -7.57 9.35 4.90
N TYR A 61 -8.78 8.92 4.58
CA TYR A 61 -9.64 9.54 3.59
C TYR A 61 -11.03 9.71 4.20
N ASP A 62 -11.56 10.93 4.18
CA ASP A 62 -12.89 11.26 4.67
C ASP A 62 -14.02 10.68 3.78
N ASP A 63 -13.73 10.50 2.50
CA ASP A 63 -14.66 9.98 1.50
C ASP A 63 -14.65 8.44 1.34
N ILE A 64 -13.79 7.71 2.06
CA ILE A 64 -13.81 6.24 2.11
C ILE A 64 -14.62 5.78 3.32
N PHE A 65 -15.77 5.14 3.08
CA PHE A 65 -16.62 4.52 4.12
C PHE A 65 -16.89 5.43 5.33
N ASP A 66 -17.25 6.71 5.10
CA ASP A 66 -17.51 7.70 6.15
C ASP A 66 -16.28 7.99 7.03
N GLY A 67 -15.09 7.98 6.44
CA GLY A 67 -13.82 8.26 7.10
C GLY A 67 -13.07 6.99 7.51
N LYS A 68 -12.16 6.53 6.65
CA LYS A 68 -11.29 5.38 6.95
C LYS A 68 -9.87 5.56 6.44
N TYR A 69 -8.98 4.78 7.05
CA TYR A 69 -7.63 4.61 6.53
C TYR A 69 -7.64 3.60 5.38
N LEU A 70 -6.98 3.97 4.28
CA LEU A 70 -6.47 3.02 3.30
C LEU A 70 -5.08 2.57 3.77
N LEU A 71 -4.90 1.27 3.88
CA LEU A 71 -3.66 0.64 4.28
C LEU A 71 -2.98 0.01 3.06
N VAL A 72 -1.74 0.37 2.80
CA VAL A 72 -0.88 -0.34 1.83
C VAL A 72 0.22 -1.06 2.58
N VAL A 73 0.38 -2.35 2.31
CA VAL A 73 1.45 -3.18 2.89
C VAL A 73 2.50 -3.43 1.82
N ALA A 74 3.75 -3.07 2.07
CA ALA A 74 4.85 -3.31 1.14
C ALA A 74 5.97 -4.14 1.78
N LYS A 75 6.54 -5.07 1.01
CA LYS A 75 7.79 -5.75 1.35
C LYS A 75 8.94 -4.97 0.74
N LYS A 76 9.92 -4.62 1.56
CA LYS A 76 11.19 -4.01 1.19
C LYS A 76 12.23 -5.07 0.86
N GLY A 77 13.17 -4.72 -0.01
CA GLY A 77 14.29 -5.56 -0.40
C GLY A 77 14.90 -5.11 -1.72
N LEU A 78 15.67 -5.99 -2.36
CA LEU A 78 16.28 -5.73 -3.68
C LEU A 78 15.24 -5.33 -4.73
N ARG A 79 14.04 -5.94 -4.64
CA ARG A 79 12.84 -5.51 -5.36
C ARG A 79 11.74 -5.33 -4.34
N SER A 80 11.38 -4.08 -4.09
CA SER A 80 10.29 -3.77 -3.17
C SER A 80 8.96 -3.83 -3.92
N PHE A 81 7.92 -4.36 -3.30
CA PHE A 81 6.63 -4.56 -3.94
C PHE A 81 5.48 -4.49 -2.94
N ILE A 82 4.27 -4.27 -3.46
CA ILE A 82 3.04 -4.30 -2.65
C ILE A 82 2.65 -5.75 -2.33
N LEU A 83 2.52 -6.05 -1.03
CA LEU A 83 2.09 -7.33 -0.49
C LEU A 83 0.56 -7.45 -0.45
N SER A 84 -0.12 -6.43 0.11
CA SER A 84 -1.58 -6.38 0.25
C SER A 84 -2.07 -4.95 0.47
N CYS A 85 -3.38 -4.73 0.37
CA CYS A 85 -4.05 -3.48 0.75
C CYS A 85 -5.33 -3.81 1.53
N TYR A 86 -5.76 -2.89 2.40
CA TYR A 86 -7.00 -2.97 3.19
C TYR A 86 -7.67 -1.60 3.28
#